data_AF-A0A6J0DNF2-F1
#
_entry.id   AF-A0A6J0DNF2-F1
#
_cell.length_a   1.000
_cell.length_b   1.000
_cell.length_c   1.000
_cell.angle_alpha   90.00
_cell.angle_beta   90.00
_cell.angle_gamma   90.00
#
_symmetry.space_group_name_H-M   'P 1'
#
loop_
_entity.id
_entity.type
_entity.pdbx_description
1 polymer ?
#
loop_
_entity_poly.entity_id
_entity_poly.type
_entity_poly.pdbx_seq_one_letter_code
_entity_poly.pdbx_strand_id
1 'polypeptide(L)'
;MAGGRPHLKRSFSIIPCFVFVESVLLGIVVLLAYRLEFTDTFPVHTQGFFCYDSAYAKPYPGPEAASRAPPALIYALVTAGPTFTILLGELARAFFPAPPSASPVSGESTIVSGACCRFSPPLRRLVRFLGVYSFGLFTTTIFANAGQVVTGNPTPHFLSVCRPNYTALGCPPPSPDRPGPDRFVTDQSACAGSPSLVAAARRAFPCKDAALCAYAVTYTAMYVTLVFRVKGSRLVKPSLCLALLCPAFLVGVVRVAEYRNHWSDVLAGFLTGAAIATFLVTCVVHNFQSRPPSGRRLSPWEDLSQAPTMDSPLEKNPRPAGRIRHRHGSPHPSRRTVPAVAT
;
A
#
# COMPACT_ATOMS: atom_id res chain seq x y z
N MET A 1 19.48 -22.44 40.76
CA MET A 1 18.60 -21.84 39.74
C MET A 1 19.30 -21.94 38.38
N ALA A 2 18.70 -22.59 37.39
CA ALA A 2 19.28 -22.69 36.04
C ALA A 2 18.48 -21.82 35.06
N GLY A 3 19.08 -20.69 34.62
CA GLY A 3 18.43 -19.74 33.72
C GLY A 3 18.36 -20.28 32.29
N GLY A 4 17.24 -20.90 31.92
CA GLY A 4 16.98 -21.38 30.56
C GLY A 4 16.97 -20.23 29.56
N ARG A 5 18.00 -20.16 28.69
CA ARG A 5 18.07 -19.16 27.61
C ARG A 5 16.91 -19.39 26.62
N PRO A 6 16.14 -18.36 26.22
CA PRO A 6 15.04 -18.53 25.27
C PRO A 6 15.57 -19.01 23.91
N HIS A 7 15.12 -20.17 23.47
CA HIS A 7 15.65 -20.85 22.29
C HIS A 7 15.15 -20.19 20.99
N LEU A 8 15.89 -19.17 20.52
CA LEU A 8 15.53 -18.34 19.37
C LEU A 8 15.41 -19.18 18.08
N LYS A 9 14.18 -19.50 17.65
CA LYS A 9 13.90 -20.19 16.39
C LYS A 9 14.29 -19.32 15.18
N ARG A 10 15.53 -19.48 14.71
CA ARG A 10 16.04 -18.86 13.48
C ARG A 10 15.47 -19.54 12.23
N SER A 11 14.45 -18.95 11.62
CA SER A 11 13.95 -19.35 10.30
C SER A 11 14.87 -18.88 9.17
N PHE A 12 16.01 -19.58 8.99
CA PHE A 12 17.05 -19.21 8.01
C PHE A 12 16.60 -19.19 6.54
N SER A 13 15.61 -20.01 6.15
CA SER A 13 15.20 -20.19 4.74
C SER A 13 14.07 -19.25 4.28
N ILE A 14 13.16 -18.87 5.18
CA ILE A 14 11.90 -18.20 4.80
C ILE A 14 12.15 -16.80 4.23
N ILE A 15 13.04 -16.01 4.82
CA ILE A 15 13.28 -14.61 4.40
C ILE A 15 14.00 -14.53 3.04
N PRO A 16 15.09 -15.29 2.78
CA PRO A 16 15.69 -15.33 1.44
C PRO A 16 14.72 -15.82 0.36
N CYS A 17 13.94 -16.88 0.63
CA CYS A 17 12.96 -17.39 -0.31
C CYS A 17 11.87 -16.35 -0.64
N PHE A 18 11.35 -15.66 0.38
CA PHE A 18 10.35 -14.61 0.21
C PHE A 18 10.86 -13.44 -0.65
N VAL A 19 12.06 -12.92 -0.35
CA VAL A 19 12.68 -11.82 -1.13
C VAL A 19 13.01 -12.25 -2.56
N PHE A 20 13.42 -13.51 -2.77
CA PHE A 20 13.65 -14.06 -4.10
C PHE A 20 12.36 -14.13 -4.93
N VAL A 21 11.26 -14.62 -4.33
CA VAL A 21 9.94 -14.66 -4.99
C VAL A 21 9.42 -13.26 -5.30
N GLU A 22 9.51 -12.30 -4.36
CA GLU A 22 9.15 -10.90 -4.62
C GLU A 22 9.99 -10.30 -5.77
N SER A 23 11.29 -10.62 -5.83
CA SER A 23 12.21 -10.13 -6.86
C SER A 23 11.93 -10.73 -8.24
N VAL A 24 11.60 -12.02 -8.32
CA VAL A 24 11.19 -12.69 -9.58
C VAL A 24 9.85 -12.14 -10.07
N LEU A 25 8.87 -11.96 -9.18
CA LEU A 25 7.57 -11.35 -9.52
C LEU A 25 7.75 -9.91 -10.03
N LEU A 26 8.57 -9.11 -9.36
CA LEU A 26 8.90 -7.75 -9.81
C LEU A 26 9.59 -7.77 -11.18
N GLY A 27 10.55 -8.69 -11.41
CA GLY A 27 11.23 -8.84 -12.71
C GLY A 27 10.28 -9.19 -13.86
N ILE A 28 9.33 -10.11 -13.63
CA ILE A 28 8.28 -10.47 -14.61
C ILE A 28 7.38 -9.27 -14.91
N VAL A 29 6.96 -8.54 -13.87
CA VAL A 29 6.11 -7.34 -13.99
C VAL A 29 6.84 -6.20 -14.71
N VAL A 30 8.13 -5.96 -14.43
CA VAL A 30 8.97 -5.00 -15.16
C VAL A 30 9.11 -5.37 -16.63
N LEU A 31 9.37 -6.65 -16.94
CA LEU A 31 9.49 -7.14 -18.31
C LEU A 31 8.18 -6.98 -19.09
N LEU A 32 7.04 -7.31 -18.47
CA LEU A 32 5.72 -7.13 -19.07
C LEU A 32 5.39 -5.65 -19.32
N ALA A 33 5.66 -4.78 -18.34
CA ALA A 33 5.48 -3.34 -18.49
C ALA A 33 6.36 -2.76 -19.62
N TYR A 34 7.63 -3.16 -19.69
CA TYR A 34 8.55 -2.77 -20.76
C TYR A 34 8.04 -3.20 -22.14
N ARG A 35 7.55 -4.44 -22.28
CA ARG A 35 7.01 -4.93 -23.56
C ARG A 35 5.73 -4.19 -23.96
N LEU A 36 4.84 -3.88 -23.01
CA LEU A 36 3.62 -3.10 -23.29
C LEU A 36 3.90 -1.62 -23.61
N GLU A 37 4.99 -1.04 -23.11
CA GLU A 37 5.39 0.35 -23.37
C GLU A 37 6.14 0.50 -24.71
N PHE A 38 7.10 -0.39 -24.99
CA PHE A 38 8.10 -0.22 -26.05
C PHE A 38 7.99 -1.19 -27.23
N THR A 39 7.01 -2.12 -27.24
CA THR A 39 6.79 -3.02 -28.38
C THR A 39 5.31 -3.09 -28.74
N ASP A 40 4.99 -2.99 -30.03
CA ASP A 40 3.62 -3.19 -30.53
C ASP A 40 3.24 -4.70 -30.60
N THR A 41 3.55 -5.43 -29.53
CA THR A 41 3.19 -6.85 -29.33
C THR A 41 1.66 -7.06 -29.37
N PHE A 42 0.89 -6.02 -29.07
CA PHE A 42 -0.57 -6.01 -29.16
C PHE A 42 -1.04 -4.79 -29.99
N PRO A 43 -1.74 -4.98 -31.11
CA PRO A 43 -2.26 -3.87 -31.90
C PRO A 43 -3.39 -3.15 -31.13
N VAL A 44 -3.43 -1.82 -31.21
CA VAL A 44 -4.49 -1.01 -30.60
C VAL A 44 -5.82 -1.32 -31.29
N HIS A 45 -6.86 -1.58 -30.52
CA HIS A 45 -8.20 -1.82 -31.06
C HIS A 45 -8.69 -0.64 -31.91
N THR A 46 -9.18 -0.88 -33.12
CA THR A 46 -9.61 0.18 -34.03
C THR A 46 -11.09 0.48 -33.88
N GLN A 47 -11.45 1.29 -32.89
CA GLN A 47 -12.79 1.87 -32.80
C GLN A 47 -13.10 2.72 -34.05
N GLY A 48 -14.36 2.69 -34.49
CA GLY A 48 -14.85 3.62 -35.51
C GLY A 48 -15.08 5.03 -34.96
N PHE A 49 -15.29 5.99 -35.84
CA PHE A 49 -15.56 7.40 -35.51
C PHE A 49 -16.66 7.96 -36.41
N PHE A 50 -17.34 9.02 -35.98
CA PHE A 50 -18.32 9.73 -36.80
C PHE A 50 -17.67 10.80 -37.68
N CYS A 51 -18.16 10.97 -38.91
CA CYS A 51 -17.66 12.02 -39.82
C CYS A 51 -17.88 13.42 -39.20
N TYR A 52 -16.88 14.31 -39.28
CA TYR A 52 -16.95 15.69 -38.79
C TYR A 52 -17.21 15.87 -37.27
N ASP A 53 -16.98 14.83 -36.45
CA ASP A 53 -17.24 14.88 -35.01
C ASP A 53 -16.40 15.94 -34.27
N SER A 54 -17.09 16.96 -33.73
CA SER A 54 -16.49 18.08 -33.01
C SER A 54 -15.80 17.71 -31.68
N ALA A 55 -16.06 16.51 -31.13
CA ALA A 55 -15.37 15.98 -29.97
C ALA A 55 -13.93 15.55 -30.29
N TYR A 56 -13.69 15.09 -31.52
CA TYR A 56 -12.38 14.58 -31.99
C TYR A 56 -11.66 15.55 -32.95
N ALA A 57 -12.26 16.71 -33.23
CA ALA A 57 -11.74 17.74 -34.13
C ALA A 57 -10.85 18.82 -33.46
N LYS A 58 -10.32 18.59 -32.25
CA LYS A 58 -9.41 19.55 -31.60
C LYS A 58 -8.05 19.61 -32.32
N PRO A 59 -7.33 20.76 -32.29
CA PRO A 59 -6.02 20.87 -32.94
C PRO A 59 -4.97 19.97 -32.27
N TYR A 60 -4.06 19.42 -33.08
CA TYR A 60 -2.96 18.58 -32.60
C TYR A 60 -2.01 19.37 -31.67
N PRO A 61 -1.82 18.94 -30.41
CA PRO A 61 -1.06 19.68 -29.39
C PRO A 61 0.47 19.47 -29.48
N GLY A 62 0.99 19.12 -30.65
CA GLY A 62 2.41 18.79 -30.85
C GLY A 62 2.86 17.48 -30.18
N PRO A 63 4.16 17.16 -30.24
CA PRO A 63 4.72 15.95 -29.61
C PRO A 63 4.66 16.00 -28.08
N GLU A 64 4.62 14.84 -27.42
CA GLU A 64 4.56 14.72 -25.95
C GLU A 64 5.66 15.48 -25.19
N ALA A 65 6.85 15.59 -25.79
CA ALA A 65 7.96 16.34 -25.21
C ALA A 65 7.71 17.87 -25.09
N ALA A 66 6.73 18.41 -25.84
CA ALA A 66 6.30 19.80 -25.80
C ALA A 66 5.07 20.04 -24.90
N SER A 67 4.55 19.01 -24.23
CA SER A 67 3.53 19.16 -23.19
C SER A 67 4.07 19.97 -22.00
N ARG A 68 3.21 20.73 -21.31
CA ARG A 68 3.51 21.34 -20.01
C ARG A 68 3.76 20.30 -18.91
N ALA A 69 3.28 19.08 -19.10
CA ALA A 69 3.53 17.92 -18.24
C ALA A 69 4.14 16.78 -19.09
N PRO A 70 5.41 16.89 -19.50
CA PRO A 70 6.03 15.92 -20.40
C PRO A 70 6.31 14.60 -19.67
N PRO A 71 6.24 13.43 -20.33
CA PRO A 71 6.38 12.13 -19.66
C PRO A 71 7.66 11.96 -18.83
N ALA A 72 8.78 12.56 -19.25
CA ALA A 72 10.03 12.53 -18.50
C ALA A 72 9.94 13.21 -17.12
N LEU A 73 9.20 14.33 -17.01
CA LEU A 73 8.94 15.00 -15.73
C LEU A 73 8.03 14.15 -14.84
N ILE A 74 7.00 13.54 -15.43
CA ILE A 74 6.04 12.68 -14.71
C ILE A 74 6.76 11.44 -14.16
N TYR A 75 7.48 10.70 -15.00
CA TYR A 75 8.26 9.53 -14.61
C TYR A 75 9.35 9.86 -13.56
N ALA A 76 10.00 11.03 -13.66
CA ALA A 76 10.94 11.50 -12.63
C ALA A 76 10.23 11.76 -11.29
N LEU A 77 9.11 12.48 -11.28
CA LEU A 77 8.38 12.82 -10.05
C LEU A 77 7.76 11.61 -9.35
N VAL A 78 7.12 10.69 -10.09
CA VAL A 78 6.53 9.47 -9.51
C VAL A 78 7.58 8.47 -9.03
N THR A 79 8.84 8.58 -9.49
CA THR A 79 9.94 7.74 -8.99
C THR A 79 10.64 8.40 -7.80
N ALA A 80 11.05 9.66 -7.96
CA ALA A 80 11.88 10.36 -6.98
C ALA A 80 11.10 10.82 -5.74
N GLY A 81 9.88 11.33 -5.88
CA GLY A 81 9.08 11.85 -4.75
C GLY A 81 8.75 10.79 -3.69
N PRO A 82 8.18 9.64 -4.08
CA PRO A 82 7.95 8.52 -3.16
C PRO A 82 9.25 7.96 -2.58
N THR A 83 10.31 7.83 -3.39
CA THR A 83 11.62 7.34 -2.90
C THR A 83 12.22 8.28 -1.85
N PHE A 84 12.21 9.59 -2.09
CA PHE A 84 12.71 10.60 -1.16
C PHE A 84 11.89 10.66 0.13
N THR A 85 10.55 10.63 0.04
CA THR A 85 9.68 10.67 1.24
C THR A 85 9.79 9.40 2.08
N ILE A 86 9.99 8.22 1.49
CA ILE A 86 10.26 6.97 2.23
C ILE A 86 11.65 7.03 2.89
N LEU A 87 12.68 7.47 2.17
CA LEU A 87 14.02 7.65 2.73
C LEU A 87 14.02 8.64 3.91
N LEU A 88 13.36 9.79 3.76
CA LEU A 88 13.23 10.80 4.80
C LEU A 88 12.42 10.29 6.00
N GLY A 89 11.39 9.46 5.78
CA GLY A 89 10.61 8.82 6.85
C GLY A 89 11.43 7.84 7.69
N GLU A 90 12.29 7.03 7.07
CA GLU A 90 13.18 6.11 7.80
C GLU A 90 14.36 6.82 8.46
N LEU A 91 14.93 7.87 7.84
CA LEU A 91 15.93 8.73 8.48
C LEU A 91 15.36 9.45 9.71
N ALA A 92 14.18 10.08 9.58
CA ALA A 92 13.50 10.71 10.70
C ALA A 92 13.20 9.71 11.83
N ARG A 93 12.88 8.46 11.51
CA ARG A 93 12.69 7.39 12.51
C ARG A 93 13.99 6.97 13.20
N ALA A 94 15.12 7.03 12.51
CA ALA A 94 16.44 6.73 13.09
C ALA A 94 16.93 7.84 14.04
N PHE A 95 16.71 9.11 13.68
CA PHE A 95 17.10 10.25 14.52
C PHE A 95 16.10 10.55 15.65
N PHE A 96 14.81 10.28 15.47
CA PHE A 96 13.76 10.51 16.46
C PHE A 96 13.05 9.20 16.85
N PRO A 97 13.70 8.33 17.64
CA PRO A 97 13.10 7.09 18.12
C PRO A 97 11.89 7.39 19.04
N ALA A 98 10.72 6.92 18.63
CA ALA A 98 9.49 7.07 19.42
C ALA A 98 9.57 6.26 20.74
N PRO A 99 8.99 6.74 21.85
CA PRO A 99 9.02 6.03 23.13
C PRO A 99 8.29 4.67 23.03
N PRO A 100 8.75 3.64 23.78
CA PRO A 100 8.37 2.24 23.56
C PRO A 100 6.86 1.95 23.73
N SER A 101 6.13 2.79 24.47
CA SER A 101 4.67 2.69 24.65
C SER A 101 3.85 3.12 23.42
N ALA A 102 4.45 3.76 22.41
CA ALA A 102 3.73 4.35 21.29
C ALA A 102 3.65 3.47 20.02
N SER A 103 4.32 2.32 20.00
CA SER A 103 4.38 1.44 18.82
C SER A 103 4.34 -0.06 19.15
N PRO A 104 3.35 -0.82 18.62
CA PRO A 104 3.37 -2.29 18.63
C PRO A 104 4.35 -2.88 17.60
N VAL A 105 5.26 -2.05 17.06
CA VAL A 105 6.44 -2.52 16.34
C VAL A 105 7.39 -3.08 17.38
N SER A 106 7.17 -4.33 17.79
CA SER A 106 8.13 -5.09 18.59
C SER A 106 9.51 -4.96 17.95
N GLY A 107 10.55 -4.83 18.79
CA GLY A 107 11.92 -4.79 18.29
C GLY A 107 12.18 -6.03 17.44
N GLU A 108 12.38 -5.84 16.13
CA GLU A 108 12.73 -6.92 15.20
C GLU A 108 14.15 -7.35 15.51
N SER A 109 14.27 -8.22 16.52
CA SER A 109 15.53 -8.73 17.05
C SER A 109 16.38 -9.23 15.89
N THR A 110 17.63 -8.77 15.82
CA THR A 110 18.48 -8.81 14.62
C THR A 110 18.54 -10.18 13.97
N ILE A 111 17.61 -10.45 13.03
CA ILE A 111 17.48 -11.74 12.39
C ILE A 111 18.65 -11.89 11.44
N VAL A 112 19.67 -12.60 11.91
CA VAL A 112 20.83 -13.03 11.14
C VAL A 112 20.35 -13.92 10.01
N SER A 113 20.13 -13.29 8.85
CA SER A 113 20.11 -13.99 7.56
C SER A 113 21.49 -14.59 7.27
N GLY A 114 21.60 -15.40 6.22
CA GLY A 114 22.80 -16.18 5.89
C GLY A 114 24.11 -15.37 5.89
N ALA A 115 25.23 -16.09 6.07
CA ALA A 115 26.53 -15.62 6.56
C ALA A 115 27.30 -14.54 5.76
N CYS A 116 26.67 -13.85 4.80
CA CYS A 116 27.31 -12.80 3.98
C CYS A 116 26.73 -11.38 4.21
N CYS A 117 25.47 -11.22 4.65
CA CYS A 117 24.82 -9.89 4.68
C CYS A 117 24.06 -9.59 5.98
N ARG A 118 24.64 -8.74 6.85
CA ARG A 118 23.92 -8.13 7.99
C ARG A 118 23.08 -6.93 7.53
N PHE A 119 21.87 -7.17 7.02
CA PHE A 119 20.93 -6.09 6.73
C PHE A 119 20.50 -5.35 8.01
N SER A 120 20.65 -4.03 8.03
CA SER A 120 20.16 -3.20 9.12
C SER A 120 18.61 -3.13 9.10
N PRO A 121 17.94 -2.97 10.26
CA PRO A 121 16.48 -2.82 10.31
C PRO A 121 15.88 -1.73 9.40
N PRO A 122 16.43 -0.50 9.31
CA PRO A 122 15.89 0.50 8.38
C PRO A 122 16.08 0.11 6.92
N LEU A 123 17.21 -0.51 6.53
CA LEU A 123 17.45 -0.94 5.15
C LEU A 123 16.44 -2.02 4.72
N ARG A 124 16.15 -3.01 5.59
CA ARG A 124 15.11 -4.02 5.35
C ARG A 124 13.75 -3.38 5.08
N ARG A 125 13.40 -2.35 5.84
CA ARG A 125 12.12 -1.65 5.73
C ARG A 125 12.05 -0.76 4.48
N LEU A 126 13.12 -0.04 4.17
CA LEU A 126 13.27 0.75 2.95
C LEU A 126 13.08 -0.13 1.71
N VAL A 127 13.78 -1.26 1.63
CA VAL A 127 13.64 -2.24 0.53
C VAL A 127 12.20 -2.74 0.42
N ARG A 128 11.51 -3.01 1.53
CA ARG A 128 10.10 -3.45 1.51
C ARG A 128 9.16 -2.38 0.96
N PHE A 129 9.25 -1.14 1.44
CA PHE A 129 8.36 -0.07 0.98
C PHE A 129 8.63 0.31 -0.47
N LEU A 130 9.89 0.35 -0.90
CA LEU A 130 10.27 0.60 -2.29
C LEU A 130 9.91 -0.58 -3.21
N GLY A 131 10.03 -1.83 -2.74
CA GLY A 131 9.65 -3.03 -3.50
C GLY A 131 8.16 -3.07 -3.80
N VAL A 132 7.31 -2.89 -2.78
CA VAL A 132 5.85 -2.83 -2.95
C VAL A 132 5.43 -1.60 -3.78
N TYR A 133 6.14 -0.48 -3.63
CA TYR A 133 5.91 0.72 -4.45
C TYR A 133 6.23 0.47 -5.94
N SER A 134 7.42 -0.05 -6.24
CA SER A 134 7.84 -0.38 -7.61
C SER A 134 6.87 -1.38 -8.25
N PHE A 135 6.51 -2.45 -7.53
CA PHE A 135 5.55 -3.45 -8.01
C PHE A 135 4.21 -2.80 -8.40
N GLY A 136 3.66 -1.93 -7.57
CA GLY A 136 2.40 -1.24 -7.85
C GLY A 136 2.50 -0.19 -8.95
N LEU A 137 3.65 0.48 -9.09
CA LEU A 137 3.90 1.44 -10.16
C LEU A 137 3.88 0.74 -11.52
N PHE A 138 4.67 -0.33 -11.70
CA PHE A 138 4.67 -1.11 -12.93
C PHE A 138 3.32 -1.82 -13.18
N THR A 139 2.64 -2.29 -12.13
CA THR A 139 1.26 -2.80 -12.23
C THR A 139 0.31 -1.74 -12.78
N THR A 140 0.41 -0.49 -12.31
CA THR A 140 -0.40 0.63 -12.80
C THR A 140 -0.09 0.94 -14.27
N THR A 141 1.19 0.91 -14.69
CA THR A 141 1.59 1.01 -16.10
C THR A 141 0.96 -0.09 -16.96
N ILE A 142 0.98 -1.34 -16.50
CA ILE A 142 0.38 -2.49 -17.20
C ILE A 142 -1.12 -2.28 -17.38
N PHE A 143 -1.86 -1.94 -16.32
CA PHE A 143 -3.30 -1.69 -16.39
C PHE A 143 -3.65 -0.52 -17.33
N ALA A 144 -2.87 0.57 -17.31
CA ALA A 144 -3.08 1.71 -18.19
C ALA A 144 -2.81 1.35 -19.67
N ASN A 145 -1.65 0.77 -19.98
CA ASN A 145 -1.30 0.37 -21.36
C ASN A 145 -2.26 -0.69 -21.90
N ALA A 146 -2.66 -1.68 -21.08
CA ALA A 146 -3.65 -2.68 -21.47
C ALA A 146 -5.02 -2.04 -21.76
N GLY A 147 -5.49 -1.11 -20.91
CA GLY A 147 -6.73 -0.36 -21.13
C GLY A 147 -6.70 0.46 -22.43
N GLN A 148 -5.58 1.09 -22.74
CA GLN A 148 -5.38 1.87 -23.97
C GLN A 148 -5.40 0.99 -25.23
N VAL A 149 -4.75 -0.16 -25.19
CA VAL A 149 -4.74 -1.11 -26.32
C VAL A 149 -6.10 -1.79 -26.51
N VAL A 150 -6.77 -2.21 -25.42
CA VAL A 150 -8.04 -2.92 -25.46
C VAL A 150 -9.21 -2.01 -25.83
N THR A 151 -9.26 -0.78 -25.30
CA THR A 151 -10.36 0.13 -25.66
C THR A 151 -10.13 0.81 -27.01
N GLY A 152 -8.92 1.29 -27.29
CA GLY A 152 -8.63 2.00 -28.55
C GLY A 152 -9.32 3.36 -28.70
N ASN A 153 -9.74 3.98 -27.58
CA ASN A 153 -10.50 5.23 -27.55
C ASN A 153 -9.72 6.39 -28.22
N PRO A 154 -10.28 7.09 -29.22
CA PRO A 154 -9.63 8.23 -29.85
C PRO A 154 -9.50 9.46 -28.93
N THR A 155 -8.35 10.14 -29.02
CA THR A 155 -8.07 11.40 -28.31
C THR A 155 -8.93 12.56 -28.85
N PRO A 156 -9.18 13.62 -28.07
CA PRO A 156 -9.93 14.80 -28.56
C PRO A 156 -9.35 15.47 -29.82
N HIS A 157 -8.08 15.23 -30.15
CA HIS A 157 -7.41 15.75 -31.35
C HIS A 157 -7.32 14.75 -32.52
N PHE A 158 -7.92 13.55 -32.39
CA PHE A 158 -7.74 12.42 -33.32
C PHE A 158 -7.95 12.77 -34.80
N LEU A 159 -9.01 13.51 -35.17
CA LEU A 159 -9.29 13.82 -36.58
C LEU A 159 -8.22 14.71 -37.22
N SER A 160 -7.59 15.60 -36.44
CA SER A 160 -6.51 16.48 -36.94
C SER A 160 -5.23 15.71 -37.30
N VAL A 161 -5.02 14.55 -36.67
CA VAL A 161 -3.92 13.61 -36.92
C VAL A 161 -4.30 12.59 -37.99
N CYS A 162 -5.49 11.98 -37.89
CA CYS A 162 -6.02 11.00 -38.83
C CYS A 162 -6.17 11.57 -40.25
N ARG A 163 -6.60 12.84 -40.39
CA ARG A 163 -6.83 13.51 -41.69
C ARG A 163 -7.66 12.64 -42.66
N PRO A 164 -8.90 12.29 -42.29
CA PRO A 164 -9.69 11.38 -43.10
C PRO A 164 -10.15 12.01 -44.42
N ASN A 165 -10.15 11.20 -45.49
CA ASN A 165 -10.63 11.64 -46.79
C ASN A 165 -12.17 11.50 -46.87
N TYR A 166 -12.88 12.53 -46.40
CA TYR A 166 -14.33 12.53 -46.26
C TYR A 166 -15.09 12.19 -47.57
N THR A 167 -14.58 12.56 -48.75
CA THR A 167 -15.25 12.24 -50.02
C THR A 167 -15.10 10.76 -50.38
N ALA A 168 -13.92 10.18 -50.22
CA ALA A 168 -13.68 8.75 -50.43
C ALA A 168 -14.45 7.88 -49.40
N LEU A 169 -14.59 8.38 -48.17
CA LEU A 169 -15.41 7.76 -47.13
C LEU A 169 -16.92 7.97 -47.33
N GLY A 170 -17.35 8.75 -48.33
CA GLY A 170 -18.75 9.07 -48.57
C GLY A 170 -19.44 9.74 -47.37
N CYS A 171 -18.71 10.59 -46.65
CA CYS A 171 -19.26 11.51 -45.65
C CYS A 171 -19.75 12.78 -46.38
N PRO A 172 -21.07 13.07 -46.42
CA PRO A 172 -21.53 14.36 -46.93
C PRO A 172 -21.05 15.51 -46.01
N PRO A 173 -20.77 16.70 -46.54
CA PRO A 173 -20.50 17.87 -45.70
C PRO A 173 -21.77 18.24 -44.91
N PRO A 174 -21.65 18.73 -43.65
CA PRO A 174 -22.81 19.14 -42.86
C PRO A 174 -23.53 20.32 -43.53
N SER A 175 -24.86 20.27 -43.58
CA SER A 175 -25.72 21.27 -44.23
C SER A 175 -26.81 21.75 -43.25
N PRO A 176 -27.47 22.90 -43.50
CA PRO A 176 -28.59 23.33 -42.64
C PRO A 176 -29.74 22.32 -42.61
N ASP A 177 -30.00 21.61 -43.71
CA ASP A 177 -31.01 20.55 -43.80
C ASP A 177 -30.57 19.23 -43.14
N ARG A 178 -29.28 19.09 -42.82
CA ARG A 178 -28.70 17.88 -42.21
C ARG A 178 -27.51 18.24 -41.30
N PRO A 179 -27.79 18.68 -40.06
CA PRO A 179 -26.77 19.15 -39.11
C PRO A 179 -26.06 18.02 -38.34
N GLY A 180 -26.32 16.75 -38.69
CA GLY A 180 -25.81 15.58 -37.97
C GLY A 180 -24.51 15.02 -38.55
N PRO A 181 -23.68 14.34 -37.73
CA PRO A 181 -22.54 13.58 -38.21
C PRO A 181 -23.01 12.18 -38.67
N ASP A 182 -23.82 12.13 -39.74
CA ASP A 182 -24.74 11.01 -40.05
C ASP A 182 -24.09 9.65 -40.36
N ARG A 183 -22.77 9.59 -40.53
CA ARG A 183 -22.05 8.39 -40.95
C ARG A 183 -20.94 8.02 -39.97
N PHE A 184 -21.03 6.79 -39.47
CA PHE A 184 -19.99 6.13 -38.69
C PHE A 184 -19.02 5.40 -39.64
N VAL A 185 -17.72 5.52 -39.37
CA VAL A 185 -16.64 4.95 -40.17
C VAL A 185 -15.80 4.02 -39.30
N THR A 186 -15.82 2.73 -39.61
CA THR A 186 -15.03 1.67 -38.93
C THR A 186 -13.77 1.28 -39.69
N ASP A 187 -13.56 1.79 -40.90
CA ASP A 187 -12.47 1.38 -41.77
C ASP A 187 -11.09 1.83 -41.24
N GLN A 188 -10.09 0.97 -41.42
CA GLN A 188 -8.71 1.22 -41.03
C GLN A 188 -7.97 2.08 -42.07
N SER A 189 -8.33 1.98 -43.36
CA SER A 189 -7.83 2.87 -44.43
C SER A 189 -8.39 4.30 -44.37
N ALA A 190 -9.26 4.60 -43.40
CA ALA A 190 -9.92 5.91 -43.28
C ALA A 190 -8.99 7.09 -42.96
N CYS A 191 -7.77 6.85 -42.46
CA CYS A 191 -6.82 7.90 -42.09
C CYS A 191 -5.67 8.03 -43.11
N ALA A 192 -5.41 9.25 -43.61
CA ALA A 192 -4.23 9.59 -44.42
C ALA A 192 -3.05 10.16 -43.60
N GLY A 193 -3.20 10.26 -42.27
CA GLY A 193 -2.14 10.64 -41.34
C GLY A 193 -1.02 9.60 -41.18
N SER A 194 0.07 9.95 -40.49
CA SER A 194 1.15 9.00 -40.21
C SER A 194 0.69 7.92 -39.22
N PRO A 195 0.95 6.63 -39.50
CA PRO A 195 0.34 5.53 -38.76
C PRO A 195 0.74 5.48 -37.28
N SER A 196 1.96 5.90 -36.94
CA SER A 196 2.45 5.97 -35.56
C SER A 196 1.72 7.05 -34.73
N LEU A 197 1.46 8.23 -35.32
CA LEU A 197 0.68 9.27 -34.64
C LEU A 197 -0.81 8.90 -34.55
N VAL A 198 -1.37 8.24 -35.57
CA VAL A 198 -2.75 7.72 -35.54
C VAL A 198 -2.91 6.62 -34.48
N ALA A 199 -1.94 5.72 -34.35
CA ALA A 199 -1.92 4.70 -33.29
C ALA A 199 -1.79 5.32 -31.89
N ALA A 200 -0.95 6.33 -31.71
CA ALA A 200 -0.85 7.08 -30.45
C ALA A 200 -2.16 7.83 -30.12
N ALA A 201 -2.79 8.46 -31.11
CA ALA A 201 -4.08 9.16 -30.97
C ALA A 201 -5.28 8.22 -30.73
N ARG A 202 -5.07 6.89 -30.67
CA ARG A 202 -6.06 5.88 -30.25
C ARG A 202 -5.79 5.32 -28.84
N ARG A 203 -4.83 5.86 -28.09
CA ARG A 203 -4.46 5.42 -26.74
C ARG A 203 -5.00 6.39 -25.65
N ALA A 204 -6.22 6.90 -25.79
CA ALA A 204 -6.76 7.93 -24.88
C ALA A 204 -7.21 7.39 -23.51
N PHE A 205 -7.89 6.24 -23.47
CA PHE A 205 -8.52 5.71 -22.25
C PHE A 205 -7.76 4.48 -21.68
N PRO A 206 -7.47 4.40 -20.38
CA PRO A 206 -7.48 5.50 -19.41
C PRO A 206 -6.26 6.42 -19.60
N CYS A 207 -6.27 7.60 -18.98
CA CYS A 207 -5.09 8.47 -18.95
C CYS A 207 -4.00 7.84 -18.05
N LYS A 208 -2.93 7.32 -18.67
CA LYS A 208 -1.79 6.71 -17.96
C LYS A 208 -1.13 7.67 -16.98
N ASP A 209 -0.89 8.91 -17.40
CA ASP A 209 -0.25 9.94 -16.58
C ASP A 209 -1.04 10.22 -15.30
N ALA A 210 -2.36 10.36 -15.42
CA ALA A 210 -3.26 10.51 -14.28
C ALA A 210 -3.19 9.30 -13.33
N ALA A 211 -3.17 8.07 -13.87
CA ALA A 211 -3.07 6.85 -13.07
C ALA A 211 -1.75 6.74 -12.29
N LEU A 212 -0.62 7.01 -12.95
CA LEU A 212 0.70 6.96 -12.31
C LEU A 212 0.85 8.06 -11.24
N CYS A 213 0.38 9.28 -11.53
CA CYS A 213 0.36 10.36 -10.53
C CYS A 213 -0.53 10.01 -9.33
N ALA A 214 -1.76 9.54 -9.54
CA ALA A 214 -2.64 9.13 -8.44
C ALA A 214 -2.04 7.99 -7.61
N TYR A 215 -1.49 6.96 -8.26
CA TYR A 215 -0.81 5.86 -7.56
C TYR A 215 0.31 6.38 -6.64
N ALA A 216 1.19 7.23 -7.18
CA ALA A 216 2.32 7.79 -6.46
C ALA A 216 1.91 8.61 -5.24
N VAL A 217 0.95 9.53 -5.40
CA VAL A 217 0.54 10.44 -4.32
C VAL A 217 -0.33 9.75 -3.27
N THR A 218 -1.21 8.81 -3.66
CA THR A 218 -2.01 8.03 -2.72
C THR A 218 -1.12 7.10 -1.88
N TYR A 219 -0.19 6.37 -2.51
CA TYR A 219 0.76 5.53 -1.77
C TYR A 219 1.61 6.36 -0.79
N THR A 220 2.13 7.50 -1.25
CA THR A 220 2.93 8.42 -0.42
C THR A 220 2.13 9.00 0.75
N ALA A 221 0.91 9.48 0.51
CA ALA A 221 0.04 10.03 1.54
C ALA A 221 -0.33 8.99 2.60
N MET A 222 -0.57 7.73 2.20
CA MET A 222 -0.81 6.63 3.13
C MET A 222 0.45 6.24 3.92
N TYR A 223 1.62 6.10 3.27
CA TYR A 223 2.91 5.88 3.93
C TYR A 223 3.18 6.95 5.00
N VAL A 224 3.07 8.22 4.61
CA VAL A 224 3.26 9.37 5.50
C VAL A 224 2.26 9.34 6.67
N THR A 225 0.99 9.02 6.42
CA THR A 225 -0.06 8.93 7.45
C THR A 225 0.18 7.81 8.47
N LEU A 226 0.83 6.72 8.06
CA LEU A 226 1.21 5.58 8.91
C LEU A 226 2.48 5.85 9.72
N VAL A 227 3.51 6.44 9.10
CA VAL A 227 4.83 6.69 9.71
C VAL A 227 4.84 7.92 10.60
N PHE A 228 4.34 9.06 10.11
CA PHE A 228 4.33 10.32 10.85
C PHE A 228 3.11 10.39 11.78
N ARG A 229 3.24 9.78 12.96
CA ARG A 229 2.29 9.92 14.08
C ARG A 229 2.43 11.29 14.76
N VAL A 230 2.13 12.36 14.01
CA VAL A 230 2.10 13.75 14.50
C VAL A 230 1.04 13.88 15.60
N LYS A 231 1.48 13.90 16.86
CA LYS A 231 0.66 14.31 18.01
C LYS A 231 0.66 15.84 18.07
N GLY A 232 -0.45 16.49 17.71
CA GLY A 232 -0.57 17.94 17.91
C GLY A 232 -1.65 18.66 17.09
N SER A 233 -1.97 18.20 15.88
CA SER A 233 -2.97 18.86 15.03
C SER A 233 -3.86 17.88 14.28
N ARG A 234 -5.17 18.12 14.33
CA ARG A 234 -6.19 17.39 13.55
C ARG A 234 -6.13 17.72 12.06
N LEU A 235 -5.54 18.87 11.68
CA LEU A 235 -5.52 19.38 10.31
C LEU A 235 -4.24 19.03 9.53
N VAL A 236 -3.12 18.76 10.20
CA VAL A 236 -1.83 18.45 9.54
C VAL A 236 -1.89 17.21 8.64
N LYS A 237 -2.69 16.20 8.99
CA LYS A 237 -2.89 15.01 8.15
C LYS A 237 -3.66 15.32 6.86
N PRO A 238 -4.89 15.86 6.89
CA PRO A 238 -5.60 16.19 5.66
C PRO A 238 -4.92 17.29 4.83
N SER A 239 -4.25 18.28 5.43
CA SER A 239 -3.53 19.30 4.66
C SER A 239 -2.33 18.72 3.91
N LEU A 240 -1.57 17.80 4.52
CA LEU A 240 -0.45 17.12 3.88
C LEU A 240 -0.90 16.17 2.76
N CYS A 241 -2.04 15.47 2.94
CA CYS A 241 -2.66 14.69 1.87
C CYS A 241 -3.11 15.58 0.71
N LEU A 242 -3.75 16.73 1.00
CA LEU A 242 -4.21 17.68 -0.03
C LEU A 242 -3.04 18.30 -0.80
N ALA A 243 -1.94 18.64 -0.11
CA ALA A 243 -0.71 19.15 -0.73
C ALA A 243 -0.06 18.13 -1.68
N LEU A 244 -0.09 16.83 -1.33
CA LEU A 244 0.38 15.75 -2.19
C LEU A 244 -0.56 15.49 -3.39
N LEU A 245 -1.88 15.64 -3.20
CA LEU A 245 -2.88 15.40 -4.27
C LEU A 245 -2.91 16.51 -5.33
N CYS A 246 -2.62 17.76 -4.95
CA CYS A 246 -2.72 18.92 -5.86
C CYS A 246 -1.86 18.78 -7.14
N PRO A 247 -0.56 18.41 -7.09
CA PRO A 247 0.24 18.17 -8.30
C PRO A 247 -0.33 17.08 -9.22
N ALA A 248 -0.87 15.99 -8.68
CA ALA A 248 -1.48 14.93 -9.48
C ALA A 248 -2.75 15.42 -10.19
N PHE A 249 -3.59 16.20 -9.50
CA PHE A 249 -4.77 16.82 -10.09
C PHE A 249 -4.39 17.79 -11.23
N LEU A 250 -3.35 18.62 -11.03
CA LEU A 250 -2.85 19.54 -12.05
C LEU A 250 -2.34 18.83 -13.31
N VAL A 251 -1.67 17.67 -13.19
CA VAL A 251 -1.29 16.85 -14.37
C VAL A 251 -2.52 16.40 -15.15
N GLY A 252 -3.59 15.97 -14.47
CA GLY A 252 -4.87 15.64 -15.12
C GLY A 252 -5.51 16.83 -15.82
N VAL A 253 -5.52 18.01 -15.19
CA VAL A 253 -6.02 19.25 -15.81
C VAL A 253 -5.22 19.62 -17.06
N VAL A 254 -3.89 19.51 -17.03
CA VAL A 254 -3.03 19.73 -18.21
C VAL A 254 -3.38 18.77 -19.35
N ARG A 255 -3.57 17.48 -19.05
CA ARG A 255 -3.90 16.44 -20.06
C ARG A 255 -5.24 16.71 -20.76
N VAL A 256 -6.23 17.30 -20.08
CA VAL A 256 -7.49 17.77 -20.69
C VAL A 256 -7.29 19.09 -21.45
N ALA A 257 -6.60 20.07 -20.85
CA ALA A 257 -6.40 21.40 -21.41
C ALA A 257 -5.52 21.42 -22.68
N GLU A 258 -4.68 20.40 -22.85
CA GLU A 258 -3.89 20.17 -24.07
C GLU A 258 -4.59 19.21 -25.06
N TYR A 259 -5.87 18.89 -24.86
CA TYR A 259 -6.65 17.99 -25.72
C TYR A 259 -6.05 16.57 -25.89
N ARG A 260 -5.21 16.12 -24.95
CA ARG A 260 -4.53 14.82 -24.99
C ARG A 260 -5.44 13.68 -24.51
N ASN A 261 -6.31 13.97 -23.54
CA ASN A 261 -7.27 13.03 -22.98
C ASN A 261 -8.64 13.70 -22.77
N HIS A 262 -9.72 12.92 -22.77
CA HIS A 262 -11.02 13.37 -22.26
C HIS A 262 -11.00 13.44 -20.74
N TRP A 263 -11.88 14.25 -20.14
CA TRP A 263 -11.99 14.36 -18.67
C TRP A 263 -12.35 13.02 -18.00
N SER A 264 -13.11 12.18 -18.71
CA SER A 264 -13.47 10.82 -18.32
C SER A 264 -12.26 9.89 -18.27
N ASP A 265 -11.36 9.97 -19.24
CA ASP A 265 -10.12 9.17 -19.27
C ASP A 265 -9.20 9.51 -18.08
N VAL A 266 -9.14 10.79 -17.72
CA VAL A 266 -8.37 11.32 -16.58
C VAL A 266 -8.99 10.87 -15.25
N LEU A 267 -10.31 10.94 -15.12
CA LEU A 267 -11.03 10.44 -13.93
C LEU A 267 -10.85 8.93 -13.77
N ALA A 268 -10.97 8.15 -14.86
CA ALA A 268 -10.72 6.72 -14.86
C ALA A 268 -9.27 6.40 -14.43
N GLY A 269 -8.29 7.13 -14.99
CA GLY A 269 -6.88 7.03 -14.59
C GLY A 269 -6.68 7.26 -13.08
N PHE A 270 -7.18 8.38 -12.56
CA PHE A 270 -7.09 8.69 -11.12
C PHE A 270 -7.72 7.59 -10.24
N LEU A 271 -8.90 7.07 -10.62
CA LEU A 271 -9.57 6.00 -9.89
C LEU A 271 -8.75 4.70 -9.91
N THR A 272 -8.21 4.29 -11.08
CA THR A 272 -7.36 3.10 -11.20
C THR A 272 -6.10 3.21 -10.34
N GLY A 273 -5.37 4.34 -10.42
CA GLY A 273 -4.15 4.56 -9.65
C GLY A 273 -4.38 4.57 -8.14
N ALA A 274 -5.42 5.29 -7.69
CA ALA A 274 -5.78 5.35 -6.28
C ALA A 274 -6.27 3.99 -5.74
N ALA A 275 -7.00 3.21 -6.53
CA ALA A 275 -7.44 1.86 -6.15
C ALA A 275 -6.26 0.89 -5.98
N ILE A 276 -5.32 0.86 -6.93
CA ILE A 276 -4.13 0.01 -6.86
C ILE A 276 -3.25 0.41 -5.65
N ALA A 277 -3.05 1.70 -5.41
CA ALA A 277 -2.32 2.19 -4.24
C ALA A 277 -3.00 1.79 -2.93
N THR A 278 -4.32 2.00 -2.83
CA THR A 278 -5.09 1.65 -1.63
C THR A 278 -5.04 0.16 -1.36
N PHE A 279 -5.28 -0.69 -2.37
CA PHE A 279 -5.20 -2.15 -2.26
C PHE A 279 -3.82 -2.63 -1.79
N LEU A 280 -2.73 -2.13 -2.38
CA LEU A 280 -1.38 -2.56 -1.97
C LEU A 280 -1.05 -2.09 -0.55
N VAL A 281 -1.47 -0.90 -0.13
CA VAL A 281 -1.20 -0.44 1.25
C VAL A 281 -2.07 -1.17 2.28
N THR A 282 -3.35 -1.44 2.01
CA THR A 282 -4.24 -2.14 2.97
C THR A 282 -4.04 -3.66 2.96
N CYS A 283 -3.90 -4.30 1.80
CA CYS A 283 -3.82 -5.75 1.70
C CYS A 283 -2.38 -6.29 1.81
N VAL A 284 -1.35 -5.52 1.43
CA VAL A 284 0.06 -5.96 1.54
C VAL A 284 0.75 -5.27 2.74
N VAL A 285 0.86 -3.94 2.73
CA VAL A 285 1.64 -3.20 3.73
C VAL A 285 1.07 -3.30 5.15
N HIS A 286 -0.25 -3.25 5.33
CA HIS A 286 -0.87 -3.36 6.66
C HIS A 286 -0.84 -4.80 7.22
N ASN A 287 -1.07 -5.83 6.39
CA ASN A 287 -0.94 -7.23 6.81
C ASN A 287 0.48 -7.57 7.32
N PHE A 288 1.51 -6.89 6.81
CA PHE A 288 2.88 -6.99 7.32
C PHE A 288 3.12 -6.28 8.67
N GLN A 289 2.23 -5.39 9.09
CA GLN A 289 2.26 -4.74 10.41
C GLN A 289 1.37 -5.48 11.43
N SER A 290 0.27 -6.09 10.97
CA SER A 290 -0.72 -6.77 11.82
C SER A 290 -0.37 -8.21 12.22
N ARG A 291 0.86 -8.68 11.98
CA ARG A 291 1.31 -10.04 12.32
C ARG A 291 2.22 -10.03 13.55
N PRO A 292 1.66 -9.96 14.79
CA PRO A 292 2.47 -10.20 15.98
C PRO A 292 3.07 -11.61 15.91
N PRO A 293 4.19 -11.89 16.62
CA PRO A 293 4.66 -13.25 16.75
C PRO A 293 3.53 -14.09 17.36
N SER A 294 3.17 -15.20 16.70
CA SER A 294 2.26 -16.19 17.23
C SER A 294 2.95 -16.93 18.38
N GLY A 295 3.04 -16.27 19.53
CA GLY A 295 3.43 -16.89 20.80
C GLY A 295 2.55 -18.10 21.04
N ARG A 296 3.12 -19.14 21.65
CA ARG A 296 2.35 -20.32 22.06
C ARG A 296 1.13 -19.84 22.84
N ARG A 297 -0.06 -20.20 22.36
CA ARG A 297 -1.28 -20.14 23.15
C ARG A 297 -1.14 -21.21 24.24
N LEU A 298 -0.45 -20.87 25.32
CA LEU A 298 -0.40 -21.68 26.53
C LEU A 298 -1.86 -21.92 26.94
N SER A 299 -2.22 -23.19 27.05
CA SER A 299 -3.56 -23.61 27.45
C SER A 299 -3.78 -23.21 28.92
N PRO A 300 -4.89 -22.54 29.28
CA PRO A 300 -5.24 -22.23 30.68
C PRO A 300 -5.56 -23.46 31.57
N TRP A 301 -5.01 -24.62 31.23
CA TRP A 301 -5.25 -25.93 31.86
C TRP A 301 -3.99 -26.58 32.41
N GLU A 302 -2.79 -26.05 32.10
CA GLU A 302 -1.52 -26.59 32.65
C GLU A 302 -1.28 -26.12 34.11
N ASP A 303 -1.81 -24.95 34.50
CA ASP A 303 -1.71 -24.42 35.87
C ASP A 303 -2.58 -25.15 36.91
N LEU A 304 -3.50 -26.02 36.48
CA LEU A 304 -4.35 -26.83 37.39
C LEU A 304 -3.64 -28.08 37.95
N SER A 305 -2.37 -28.31 37.59
CA SER A 305 -1.60 -29.48 38.03
C SER A 305 -0.64 -29.23 39.21
N GLN A 306 -0.62 -28.02 39.78
CA GLN A 306 0.14 -27.72 41.01
C GLN A 306 -0.80 -27.64 42.21
N ALA A 307 -0.90 -28.74 42.95
CA ALA A 307 -1.69 -28.81 44.17
C ALA A 307 -1.10 -27.89 45.27
N PRO A 308 -1.92 -27.08 45.96
CA PRO A 308 -1.43 -26.22 47.05
C PRO A 308 -1.10 -27.06 48.30
N THR A 309 0.14 -26.97 48.77
CA THR A 309 0.52 -27.44 50.11
C THR A 309 -0.10 -26.52 51.16
N MET A 310 -1.23 -26.95 51.73
CA MET A 310 -1.94 -26.27 52.81
C MET A 310 -1.27 -26.53 54.16
N ASP A 311 -0.31 -25.68 54.56
CA ASP A 311 0.03 -25.54 55.98
C ASP A 311 -1.08 -24.75 56.69
N SER A 312 -1.78 -25.39 57.62
CA SER A 312 -2.95 -24.82 58.31
C SER A 312 -2.66 -24.53 59.78
N PRO A 313 -2.53 -23.24 60.19
CA PRO A 313 -2.18 -22.90 61.56
C PRO A 313 -3.42 -22.47 62.38
N LEU A 314 -4.22 -23.43 62.87
CA LEU A 314 -4.89 -23.36 64.18
C LEU A 314 -5.67 -24.65 64.52
N GLU A 315 -5.20 -25.43 65.51
CA GLU A 315 -6.09 -25.86 66.61
C GLU A 315 -5.26 -26.26 67.84
N LYS A 316 -5.60 -25.71 69.01
CA LYS A 316 -5.00 -26.10 70.29
C LYS A 316 -6.01 -25.94 71.42
N ASN A 317 -6.77 -27.00 71.67
CA ASN A 317 -7.47 -27.19 72.95
C ASN A 317 -7.41 -28.67 73.39
N PRO A 318 -7.41 -28.97 74.71
CA PRO A 318 -7.11 -30.31 75.19
C PRO A 318 -8.38 -31.16 75.39
N ARG A 319 -8.29 -32.46 75.04
CA ARG A 319 -9.29 -33.48 75.38
C ARG A 319 -9.25 -33.82 76.87
N PRO A 320 -10.39 -34.26 77.43
CA PRO A 320 -10.34 -35.42 78.32
C PRO A 320 -11.47 -36.44 78.08
N ALA A 321 -11.11 -37.69 77.79
CA ALA A 321 -11.91 -38.90 78.00
C ALA A 321 -10.93 -40.06 78.24
N GLY A 322 -11.08 -40.80 79.33
CA GLY A 322 -9.95 -41.56 79.90
C GLY A 322 -9.79 -43.01 79.42
N ARG A 323 -8.60 -43.58 79.69
CA ARG A 323 -8.48 -44.97 80.21
C ARG A 323 -7.12 -45.27 80.89
N ILE A 324 -7.09 -45.22 82.23
CA ILE A 324 -6.36 -46.11 83.16
C ILE A 324 -4.87 -46.45 82.88
N ARG A 325 -3.93 -45.93 83.70
CA ARG A 325 -3.08 -46.77 84.61
C ARG A 325 -2.22 -45.99 85.64
N HIS A 326 -2.22 -46.53 86.87
CA HIS A 326 -1.30 -46.42 88.02
C HIS A 326 -0.79 -45.09 88.65
N ARG A 327 -0.82 -45.13 89.99
CA ARG A 327 -0.15 -44.31 91.04
C ARG A 327 1.31 -43.90 90.70
N HIS A 328 1.90 -42.84 91.27
CA HIS A 328 2.01 -42.47 92.69
C HIS A 328 2.35 -40.96 92.90
N GLY A 329 2.17 -40.42 94.11
CA GLY A 329 2.89 -39.22 94.59
C GLY A 329 2.03 -38.02 95.03
N SER A 330 2.09 -37.70 96.32
CA SER A 330 1.53 -36.52 97.03
C SER A 330 2.69 -35.63 97.54
N PRO A 331 2.48 -34.43 98.14
CA PRO A 331 1.44 -33.39 97.96
C PRO A 331 1.96 -31.91 98.04
N HIS A 332 1.02 -30.95 98.15
CA HIS A 332 1.04 -29.72 98.99
C HIS A 332 1.48 -28.31 98.44
N PRO A 333 0.97 -27.19 99.05
CA PRO A 333 0.64 -25.95 98.29
C PRO A 333 0.83 -24.57 99.00
N SER A 334 0.45 -23.47 98.32
CA SER A 334 0.03 -22.15 98.89
C SER A 334 -0.75 -21.35 97.80
N ARG A 335 -1.88 -20.64 98.04
CA ARG A 335 -2.14 -19.34 98.75
C ARG A 335 -1.41 -18.12 98.09
N ARG A 336 -2.01 -16.93 97.89
CA ARG A 336 -3.29 -16.30 98.34
C ARG A 336 -3.61 -14.97 97.56
N THR A 337 -4.87 -14.47 97.55
CA THR A 337 -5.38 -13.05 97.39
C THR A 337 -4.99 -12.22 96.13
N VAL A 338 -5.82 -11.47 95.35
CA VAL A 338 -7.01 -10.55 95.56
C VAL A 338 -6.62 -9.20 96.22
N PRO A 339 -7.11 -7.99 95.81
CA PRO A 339 -8.08 -7.53 94.78
C PRO A 339 -7.39 -6.81 93.57
N ALA A 340 -7.99 -6.15 92.54
CA ALA A 340 -9.35 -5.67 92.14
C ALA A 340 -9.77 -4.19 92.45
N VAL A 341 -10.70 -3.60 91.64
CA VAL A 341 -11.34 -2.23 91.67
C VAL A 341 -10.49 -1.07 91.09
N ALA A 342 -10.98 -0.10 90.28
CA ALA A 342 -12.18 0.05 89.41
C ALA A 342 -12.02 1.26 88.43
N THR A 343 -13.07 1.51 87.61
CA THR A 343 -13.29 2.59 86.61
C THR A 343 -12.28 2.68 85.48
#